data_AF-A0A917I3U7-F1
#
_entry.id   AF-A0A917I3U7-F1
#
_cell.length_a   1.000
_cell.length_b   1.000
_cell.length_c   1.000
_cell.angle_alpha   90.00
_cell.angle_beta   90.00
_cell.angle_gamma   90.00
#
_symmetry.space_group_name_H-M   'P 1'
#
loop_
_entity.id
_entity.type
_entity.pdbx_description
1 polymer ?
#
loop_
_entity_poly.entity_id
_entity_poly.type
_entity_poly.pdbx_seq_one_letter_code
_entity_poly.pdbx_strand_id
1 'polypeptide(L)' 'MRAGVSRSTVRDFEKGRHVLHRSSEDLLVAALRSAGVELMPAGEGGPGVRLLTHAETKPCAT' A
#
# COMPACT_ATOMS: atom_id res chain seq x y z
N MET A 1 7.10 -8.14 2.99
CA MET A 1 7.57 -7.86 1.60
C MET A 1 7.71 -6.36 1.43
N ARG A 2 8.75 -5.85 0.74
CA ARG A 2 8.86 -4.41 0.40
C ARG A 2 8.28 -4.16 -1.00
N ALA A 3 7.70 -2.99 -1.23
CA ALA A 3 6.97 -2.64 -2.45
C ALA A 3 7.80 -2.49 -3.74
N GLY A 4 9.10 -2.83 -3.76
CA GLY A 4 9.93 -2.68 -4.96
C GLY A 4 10.16 -1.23 -5.42
N VAL A 5 9.68 -0.22 -4.67
CA VAL A 5 9.94 1.21 -4.89
C VAL A 5 10.88 1.76 -3.82
N SER A 6 11.68 2.77 -4.19
CA SER A 6 12.61 3.40 -3.24
C SER A 6 11.88 4.27 -2.21
N ARG A 7 12.48 4.49 -1.04
CA ARG A 7 11.92 5.39 -0.01
C ARG A 7 11.76 6.84 -0.50
N SER A 8 12.69 7.33 -1.32
CA SER A 8 12.59 8.66 -1.93
C SER A 8 11.42 8.75 -2.90
N THR A 9 11.18 7.69 -3.68
CA THR A 9 10.03 7.60 -4.60
C THR A 9 8.70 7.65 -3.85
N VAL A 10 8.56 6.89 -2.74
CA VAL A 10 7.37 6.95 -1.88
C VAL A 10 7.14 8.37 -1.35
N ARG A 11 8.19 9.01 -0.82
CA ARG A 11 8.14 10.38 -0.32
C ARG A 11 7.74 11.39 -1.40
N ASP A 12 8.16 11.18 -2.66
CA ASP A 12 7.79 12.06 -3.76
C ASP A 12 6.32 11.93 -4.13
N PHE A 13 5.74 10.72 -4.06
CA PHE A 13 4.30 10.52 -4.22
C PHE A 13 3.51 11.17 -3.07
N GLU A 14 3.91 10.97 -1.82
CA GLU A 14 3.25 11.55 -0.64
C GLU A 14 3.25 13.09 -0.66
N LYS A 15 4.29 13.71 -1.25
CA LYS A 15 4.41 15.16 -1.38
C LYS A 15 3.77 15.71 -2.66
N GLY A 16 3.15 14.85 -3.48
CA GLY A 16 2.58 15.25 -4.77
C GLY A 16 3.60 15.76 -5.79
N ARG A 17 4.89 15.42 -5.61
CA ARG A 17 5.95 15.82 -6.53
C ARG A 17 5.97 14.97 -7.80
N HIS A 18 5.48 13.74 -7.72
CA HIS A 18 5.31 12.86 -8.86
C HIS A 18 3.87 12.36 -8.95
N VAL A 19 3.38 12.25 -10.19
CA VAL A 19 2.14 11.53 -10.48
C VAL A 19 2.40 10.04 -10.30
N LEU A 20 1.46 9.35 -9.66
CA LEU A 20 1.53 7.92 -9.47
C LEU A 20 1.26 7.22 -10.81
N HIS A 21 2.30 6.62 -11.41
CA HIS A 21 2.13 5.79 -12.59
C HIS A 21 1.58 4.41 -12.21
N ARG A 22 0.78 3.83 -13.12
CA ARG A 22 0.11 2.54 -12.93
C ARG A 22 1.05 1.41 -12.46
N SER A 23 2.27 1.35 -12.98
CA SER A 23 3.26 0.35 -12.57
C SER A 23 3.73 0.50 -11.12
N SER A 24 3.89 1.74 -10.63
CA SER A 24 4.24 2.01 -9.24
C SER A 24 3.04 1.84 -8.31
N GLU A 25 1.84 2.17 -8.80
CA GLU A 25 0.57 1.92 -8.11
C GLU A 25 0.37 0.43 -7.84
N ASP A 26 0.50 -0.42 -8.87
CA ASP A 26 0.33 -1.88 -8.75
C ASP A 26 1.26 -2.47 -7.68
N LEU A 27 2.52 -2.02 -7.64
CA LEU A 27 3.51 -2.42 -6.65
C LEU A 27 3.15 -2.00 -5.23
N LEU A 28 2.66 -0.76 -5.04
CA LEU A 28 2.22 -0.26 -3.74
C LEU A 28 0.96 -0.99 -3.27
N VAL A 29 -0.03 -1.19 -4.14
CA VAL A 29 -1.26 -1.93 -3.84
C VAL A 29 -0.95 -3.36 -3.44
N ALA A 30 -0.05 -4.04 -4.16
CA ALA A 30 0.38 -5.40 -3.80
C ALA A 30 1.03 -5.45 -2.42
N ALA A 31 1.93 -4.50 -2.12
CA ALA A 31 2.60 -4.45 -0.82
C ALA A 31 1.64 -4.18 0.34
N LEU A 32 0.67 -3.27 0.15
CA LEU A 32 -0.39 -2.99 1.13
C LEU A 32 -1.23 -4.25 1.38
N ARG A 33 -1.67 -4.93 0.32
CA ARG A 33 -2.43 -6.19 0.43
C ARG A 33 -1.64 -7.27 1.17
N SER A 34 -0.36 -7.46 0.85
CA SER A 34 0.50 -8.41 1.57
C SER A 34 0.73 -8.04 3.04
N ALA A 35 0.55 -6.78 3.42
CA ALA A 35 0.64 -6.32 4.81
C ALA A 35 -0.68 -6.47 5.59
N GLY A 36 -1.74 -6.98 4.96
CA GLY A 36 -3.07 -7.15 5.57
C GLY A 36 -4.01 -5.96 5.35
N VAL A 37 -3.75 -5.13 4.33
CA VAL A 37 -4.62 -4.01 3.97
C VAL A 37 -5.55 -4.40 2.83
N GLU A 38 -6.85 -4.18 3.00
CA GLU A 38 -7.86 -4.40 1.96
C GLU A 38 -8.41 -3.05 1.48
N LEU A 39 -8.30 -2.79 0.17
CA LEU A 39 -8.87 -1.62 -0.49
C LEU A 39 -10.31 -1.93 -0.90
N MET A 40 -11.27 -1.17 -0.38
CA MET A 40 -12.69 -1.37 -0.62
C MET A 40 -13.19 -0.38 -1.70
N PRO A 41 -13.97 -0.85 -2.69
CA PRO A 41 -14.59 0.04 -3.67
C PRO A 41 -15.61 0.96 -3.00
N ALA A 42 -16.02 2.01 -3.71
CA ALA A 42 -17.01 2.94 -3.21
C ALA A 42 -18.39 2.27 -3.07
N GLY A 43 -18.78 1.97 -1.82
CA GLY A 43 -20.15 1.63 -1.44
C GLY A 43 -20.94 2.89 -1.06
N GLU A 44 -22.02 2.74 -0.28
CA GLU A 44 -22.82 3.89 0.20
C GLU A 44 -21.99 4.91 1.01
N GLY A 45 -20.95 4.47 1.72
CA GLY A 45 -20.05 5.34 2.49
C GLY A 45 -18.86 5.90 1.70
N GLY A 46 -18.76 5.64 0.40
CA GLY A 46 -17.59 5.96 -0.41
C GLY A 46 -16.46 4.92 -0.31
N PRO A 47 -15.30 5.18 -0.95
CA PRO A 47 -14.16 4.25 -0.95
C PRO A 47 -13.52 4.16 0.44
N GLY A 48 -12.92 3.02 0.76
CA GLY A 48 -12.39 2.78 2.10
C GLY A 48 -11.22 1.82 2.15
N VAL A 49 -10.66 1.67 3.35
CA VAL A 49 -9.56 0.75 3.66
C VAL A 49 -9.91 -0.04 4.91
N ARG A 50 -9.72 -1.36 4.87
CA ARG A 50 -9.87 -2.26 6.02
C ARG A 50 -8.52 -2.85 6.42
N LEU A 51 -8.22 -2.80 7.71
CA LEU A 51 -7.06 -3.50 8.29
C LEU A 51 -7.52 -4.88 8.75
N LEU A 52 -6.95 -5.92 8.16
CA LEU A 52 -7.18 -7.29 8.60
C LEU A 52 -6.42 -7.51 9.90
N THR A 53 -7.09 -8.08 10.92
CA THR A 53 -6.42 -8.50 12.15
C THR A 53 -5.32 -9.47 11.78
N HIS A 54 -4.07 -9.14 12.08
CA HIS A 54 -2.93 -10.00 11.81
C HIS A 54 -3.13 -11.35 12.51
N ALA A 55 -3.27 -12.43 11.74
CA ALA A 55 -2.85 -13.74 12.21
C ALA A 55 -1.32 -13.71 12.17
N GLU A 56 -0.69 -13.48 13.32
CA GLU A 56 0.76 -13.48 13.60
C GLU A 56 1.69 -13.57 12.37
N THR A 57 2.00 -12.44 11.73
CA THR A 57 3.16 -12.43 10.81
C THR A 57 4.44 -12.26 11.63
N LYS A 58 5.28 -13.30 11.63
CA LYS A 58 6.66 -13.29 12.16
C LYS A 58 7.38 -11.98 11.81
N PRO A 59 8.15 -11.38 12.74
CA PRO A 59 8.88 -10.16 12.47
C PRO A 59 9.95 -10.41 11.40
N CYS A 60 9.98 -9.53 10.39
CA CYS A 60 11.06 -9.48 9.41
C CYS A 60 12.30 -8.91 10.12
N ALA A 61 13.28 -9.77 10.43
CA ALA A 61 14.56 -9.35 10.98
C ALA A 61 15.38 -8.53 9.96
N THR A 62 16.19 -7.61 10.50
CA THR A 62 17.03 -6.60 9.83
C THR A 62 18.21 -7.21 9.08
#